data_AF-A0A931XG66-F1
#
_entry.id   AF-A0A931XG66-F1
#
_cell.length_a   1.000
_cell.length_b   1.000
_cell.length_c   1.000
_cell.angle_alpha   90.00
_cell.angle_beta   90.00
_cell.angle_gamma   90.00
#
_symmetry.space_group_name_H-M   'P 1'
#
loop_
_entity.id
_entity.type
_entity.pdbx_description
1 polymer ?
#
loop_
_entity_poly.entity_id
_entity_poly.type
_entity_poly.pdbx_seq_one_letter_code
_entity_poly.pdbx_strand_id
1 'polypeptide(L)'
;MKKAILFFVLTLLFFSCRKKPDTKSESTIGQLNVDLNALSEHIRTQEALIGNFICDAIKKQMEKKEISFDAVLLIAGSIRYDLNKRPDGIYYKGNITSDMIDEMLPFVENKVVKVKVNGYELKQIMERSVALLPLNKGSFLQLSENISIDVDVNQQAQIIDETVIPNKIVVEGNRITDTIWRSLRQSAYRYARSNRSCIQTDEPRCFILQLNQY
;
A
#
# COMPACT_ATOMS: atom_id res chain seq x y z
N MET A 1 32.80 -60.69 16.96
CA MET A 1 32.54 -59.33 16.46
C MET A 1 31.04 -59.03 16.60
N LYS A 2 30.69 -57.95 17.34
CA LYS A 2 29.39 -57.22 17.40
C LYS A 2 28.12 -58.05 17.66
N LYS A 3 27.74 -58.39 18.91
CA LYS A 3 27.04 -57.60 19.97
C LYS A 3 25.76 -56.85 19.54
N ALA A 4 24.64 -57.27 20.17
CA ALA A 4 23.40 -56.55 20.50
C ALA A 4 22.49 -56.15 19.31
N ILE A 5 21.33 -56.77 19.04
CA ILE A 5 20.11 -56.89 19.86
C ILE A 5 19.73 -55.55 20.52
N LEU A 6 18.55 -55.06 20.14
CA LEU A 6 17.71 -54.17 20.93
C LEU A 6 18.11 -52.68 20.97
N PHE A 7 17.80 -51.96 19.90
CA PHE A 7 17.26 -50.60 20.05
C PHE A 7 16.10 -50.42 19.06
N PHE A 8 14.90 -50.62 19.59
CA PHE A 8 13.73 -49.81 19.27
C PHE A 8 13.24 -49.86 17.80
N VAL A 9 12.45 -50.88 17.45
CA VAL A 9 11.01 -50.63 17.21
C VAL A 9 10.52 -49.55 18.17
N LEU A 10 9.91 -48.48 17.64
CA LEU A 10 9.17 -47.43 18.36
C LEU A 10 9.87 -46.07 18.51
N THR A 11 10.03 -45.31 17.43
CA THR A 11 9.75 -43.86 17.51
C THR A 11 9.48 -43.28 16.13
N LEU A 12 8.19 -43.19 15.82
CA LEU A 12 7.56 -42.03 15.18
C LEU A 12 8.14 -41.66 13.79
N LEU A 13 7.45 -41.93 12.69
CA LEU A 13 6.15 -41.28 12.42
C LEU A 13 5.99 -39.93 13.13
N PHE A 14 7.04 -39.10 13.15
CA PHE A 14 6.87 -37.67 12.97
C PHE A 14 6.66 -37.53 11.45
N PHE A 15 5.43 -37.67 10.92
CA PHE A 15 4.45 -36.59 11.07
C PHE A 15 5.19 -35.33 11.54
N SER A 16 5.97 -34.75 10.63
CA SER A 16 6.09 -33.31 10.61
C SER A 16 4.65 -32.84 10.50
N CYS A 17 4.05 -32.62 11.66
CA CYS A 17 2.94 -31.73 11.86
C CYS A 17 3.44 -30.40 11.29
N ARG A 18 3.34 -30.23 9.96
CA ARG A 18 2.88 -28.95 9.45
C ARG A 18 1.61 -28.75 10.25
N LYS A 19 1.66 -27.85 11.25
CA LYS A 19 0.43 -27.23 11.72
C LYS A 19 -0.33 -26.94 10.43
N LYS A 20 -1.47 -27.60 10.22
CA LYS A 20 -2.42 -27.09 9.24
C LYS A 20 -2.53 -25.61 9.60
N PRO A 21 -2.32 -24.67 8.67
CA PRO A 21 -2.65 -23.29 8.97
C PRO A 21 -4.05 -23.36 9.57
N ASP A 22 -4.18 -22.88 10.82
CA ASP A 22 -5.45 -22.89 11.53
C ASP A 22 -6.47 -22.44 10.51
N THR A 23 -7.47 -23.27 10.24
CA THR A 23 -8.57 -22.94 9.35
C THR A 23 -9.22 -21.70 9.94
N LYS A 24 -8.72 -20.54 9.53
CA LYS A 24 -9.31 -19.24 9.76
C LYS A 24 -10.64 -19.41 9.07
N SER A 25 -11.68 -19.59 9.87
CA SER A 25 -13.03 -19.71 9.35
C SER A 25 -13.24 -18.55 8.39
N GLU A 26 -13.78 -18.81 7.20
CA GLU A 26 -14.22 -17.82 6.22
C GLU A 26 -15.32 -16.94 6.83
N SER A 27 -14.93 -16.13 7.82
CA SER A 27 -15.83 -15.29 8.56
C SER A 27 -16.11 -14.10 7.65
N THR A 28 -17.38 -13.95 7.29
CA THR A 28 -17.82 -12.76 6.57
C THR A 28 -17.63 -11.57 7.52
N ILE A 29 -16.79 -10.62 7.13
CA ILE A 29 -16.48 -9.42 7.92
C ILE A 29 -17.25 -8.18 7.41
N GLY A 30 -17.95 -8.30 6.29
CA GLY A 30 -18.78 -7.24 5.74
C GLY A 30 -19.32 -7.56 4.34
N GLN A 31 -19.76 -6.51 3.65
CA GLN A 31 -20.30 -6.60 2.30
C GLN A 31 -19.75 -5.46 1.41
N LEU A 32 -19.32 -5.81 0.21
CA LEU A 32 -18.96 -4.89 -0.87
C LEU A 32 -20.19 -4.59 -1.72
N ASN A 33 -20.41 -3.30 -2.03
CA ASN A 33 -21.48 -2.86 -2.93
C ASN A 33 -21.00 -2.67 -4.37
N VAL A 34 -19.68 -2.71 -4.60
CA VAL A 34 -19.02 -2.53 -5.88
C VAL A 34 -17.90 -3.55 -6.03
N ASP A 35 -17.54 -3.85 -7.27
CA ASP A 35 -16.43 -4.74 -7.57
C ASP A 35 -15.10 -4.01 -7.33
N LEU A 36 -14.11 -4.72 -6.78
CA LEU A 36 -12.77 -4.20 -6.55
C LEU A 36 -11.77 -4.90 -7.49
N ASN A 37 -11.22 -4.13 -8.45
CA ASN A 37 -10.24 -4.63 -9.41
C ASN A 37 -8.81 -4.58 -8.83
N ALA A 38 -8.18 -5.74 -8.70
CA ALA A 38 -6.83 -5.94 -8.18
C ALA A 38 -5.79 -6.26 -9.27
N LEU A 39 -6.15 -6.20 -10.56
CA LEU A 39 -5.21 -6.44 -11.65
C LEU A 39 -4.05 -5.47 -11.58
N SER A 40 -2.82 -6.00 -11.68
CA SER A 40 -1.60 -5.18 -11.56
C SER A 40 -1.57 -4.05 -12.58
N GLU A 41 -2.02 -4.29 -13.81
CA GLU A 41 -2.07 -3.24 -14.85
C GLU A 41 -2.98 -2.07 -14.50
N HIS A 42 -4.00 -2.31 -13.67
CA HIS A 42 -4.93 -1.29 -13.20
C HIS A 42 -4.38 -0.60 -11.95
N ILE A 43 -4.09 -1.35 -10.88
CA ILE A 43 -3.68 -0.78 -9.59
C ILE A 43 -2.31 -0.10 -9.63
N ARG A 44 -1.44 -0.43 -10.60
CA ARG A 44 -0.08 0.12 -10.68
C ARG A 44 0.10 1.24 -11.68
N THR A 45 -0.98 1.67 -12.34
CA THR A 45 -0.91 2.73 -13.35
C THR A 45 -1.90 3.87 -13.10
N GLN A 46 -2.92 3.63 -12.27
CA GLN A 46 -3.97 4.58 -11.99
C GLN A 46 -4.59 4.37 -10.60
N GLU A 47 -5.39 5.34 -10.17
CA GLU A 47 -6.27 5.19 -9.00
C GLU A 47 -7.18 3.97 -9.18
N ALA A 48 -7.27 3.17 -8.11
CA ALA A 48 -8.11 1.98 -8.09
C ALA A 48 -8.96 1.94 -6.82
N LEU A 49 -10.23 1.52 -6.95
CA LEU A 49 -11.16 1.44 -5.82
C LEU A 49 -10.66 0.54 -4.69
N ILE A 50 -9.91 -0.52 -5.00
CA ILE A 50 -9.29 -1.38 -4.00
C ILE A 50 -8.21 -0.65 -3.19
N GLY A 51 -7.45 0.23 -3.84
CA GLY A 51 -6.45 1.08 -3.19
C GLY A 51 -7.12 2.05 -2.21
N ASN A 52 -8.16 2.74 -2.67
CA ASN A 52 -8.97 3.63 -1.84
C ASN A 52 -9.57 2.89 -0.63
N PHE A 53 -10.17 1.72 -0.88
CA PHE A 53 -10.75 0.88 0.18
C PHE A 53 -9.73 0.54 1.28
N ILE A 54 -8.51 0.12 0.92
CA ILE A 54 -7.46 -0.24 1.87
C ILE A 54 -6.94 1.01 2.59
N CYS A 55 -6.60 2.08 1.85
CA CYS A 55 -6.10 3.33 2.42
C CYS A 55 -7.09 3.94 3.43
N ASP A 56 -8.38 3.95 3.10
CA ASP A 56 -9.41 4.50 3.98
C ASP A 56 -9.71 3.59 5.17
N ALA A 57 -9.57 2.27 5.04
CA ALA A 57 -9.64 1.34 6.17
C ALA A 57 -8.49 1.57 7.17
N ILE A 58 -7.26 1.74 6.66
CA ILE A 58 -6.10 2.11 7.49
C ILE A 58 -6.34 3.45 8.17
N LYS A 59 -6.78 4.46 7.42
CA LYS A 59 -7.10 5.80 7.94
C LYS A 59 -8.07 5.70 9.12
N LYS A 60 -9.23 5.05 8.93
CA LYS A 60 -10.24 4.86 9.99
C LYS A 60 -9.68 4.14 11.21
N GLN A 61 -8.84 3.13 11.00
CA GLN A 61 -8.23 2.39 12.12
C GLN A 61 -7.23 3.25 12.91
N MET A 62 -6.53 4.16 12.25
CA MET A 62 -5.56 5.06 12.88
C MET A 62 -6.25 6.22 13.60
N GLU A 63 -7.34 6.73 13.04
CA GLU A 63 -8.24 7.70 13.69
C GLU A 63 -8.86 7.11 14.96
N LYS A 64 -9.31 5.85 14.94
CA LYS A 64 -9.79 5.13 16.14
C LYS A 64 -8.74 4.99 17.23
N LYS A 65 -7.45 4.99 16.86
CA LYS A 65 -6.31 4.96 17.79
C LYS A 65 -5.86 6.37 18.20
N GLU A 66 -6.60 7.40 17.82
CA GLU A 66 -6.29 8.82 18.10
C GLU A 66 -4.92 9.26 17.56
N ILE A 67 -4.43 8.57 16.52
CA ILE A 67 -3.18 8.92 15.86
C ILE A 67 -3.50 10.03 14.85
N SER A 68 -2.90 11.21 15.05
CA SER A 68 -3.02 12.31 14.08
C SER A 68 -2.07 12.11 12.89
N PHE A 69 -2.58 12.26 11.67
CA PHE A 69 -1.86 12.21 10.40
C PHE A 69 -2.67 12.96 9.32
N ASP A 70 -2.05 13.25 8.17
CA ASP A 70 -2.66 14.01 7.07
C ASP A 70 -3.25 13.12 5.99
N ALA A 71 -2.54 12.05 5.61
CA ALA A 71 -2.98 11.09 4.59
C ALA A 71 -2.32 9.70 4.76
N VAL A 72 -2.93 8.70 4.13
CA VAL A 72 -2.36 7.34 3.98
C VAL A 72 -1.84 7.17 2.55
N LEU A 73 -0.68 6.53 2.45
CA LEU A 73 0.05 6.23 1.22
C LEU A 73 0.30 4.73 1.17
N LEU A 74 -0.07 4.08 0.08
CA LEU A 74 0.08 2.63 -0.11
C LEU A 74 0.73 2.34 -1.45
N ILE A 75 1.85 1.60 -1.46
CA ILE A 75 2.44 1.14 -2.72
C ILE A 75 1.54 0.08 -3.37
N ALA A 76 1.16 0.25 -4.63
CA ALA A 76 0.29 -0.68 -5.34
C ALA A 76 0.89 -2.09 -5.46
N GLY A 77 2.22 -2.22 -5.37
CA GLY A 77 2.89 -3.51 -5.30
C GLY A 77 2.50 -4.36 -4.08
N SER A 78 1.97 -3.75 -3.01
CA SER A 78 1.51 -4.44 -1.80
C SER A 78 0.13 -5.08 -1.96
N ILE A 79 -0.68 -4.61 -2.92
CA ILE A 79 -2.00 -5.15 -3.18
C ILE A 79 -1.86 -6.34 -4.11
N ARG A 80 -2.38 -7.48 -3.69
CA ARG A 80 -2.31 -8.76 -4.42
C ARG A 80 -3.71 -9.34 -4.60
N TYR A 81 -3.76 -10.45 -5.32
CA TYR A 81 -4.93 -11.32 -5.40
C TYR A 81 -4.45 -12.75 -5.63
N ASP A 82 -5.27 -13.72 -5.26
CA ASP A 82 -5.00 -15.13 -5.54
C ASP A 82 -5.50 -15.47 -6.95
N LEU A 83 -4.57 -15.75 -7.87
CA LEU A 83 -4.88 -16.08 -9.27
C LEU A 83 -5.71 -17.37 -9.41
N ASN A 84 -5.59 -18.32 -8.49
CA ASN A 84 -6.36 -19.57 -8.54
C ASN A 84 -7.82 -19.35 -8.15
N LYS A 85 -8.07 -18.41 -7.24
CA LYS A 85 -9.41 -18.07 -6.77
C LYS A 85 -10.07 -16.96 -7.59
N ARG A 86 -9.27 -16.04 -8.14
CA ARG A 86 -9.67 -14.86 -8.92
C ARG A 86 -8.82 -14.75 -10.18
N PRO A 87 -9.11 -15.57 -11.21
CA PRO A 87 -8.35 -15.54 -12.46
C PRO A 87 -8.45 -14.21 -13.21
N ASP A 88 -9.51 -13.43 -12.96
CA ASP A 88 -9.74 -12.10 -13.51
C ASP A 88 -9.23 -10.96 -12.62
N GLY A 89 -8.69 -11.27 -11.43
CA GLY A 89 -8.24 -10.28 -10.47
C GLY A 89 -9.36 -9.43 -9.85
N ILE A 90 -10.63 -9.85 -9.93
CA ILE A 90 -11.77 -9.08 -9.42
C ILE A 90 -12.29 -9.67 -8.10
N TYR A 91 -12.44 -8.80 -7.10
CA TYR A 91 -13.25 -9.09 -5.91
C TYR A 91 -14.65 -8.54 -6.14
N TYR A 92 -15.56 -9.42 -6.54
CA TYR A 92 -16.94 -9.05 -6.84
C TYR A 92 -17.69 -8.52 -5.62
N LYS A 93 -18.65 -7.63 -5.87
CA LYS A 93 -19.63 -7.18 -4.89
C LYS A 93 -20.30 -8.37 -4.19
N GLY A 94 -20.58 -8.23 -2.90
CA GLY A 94 -21.06 -9.32 -2.05
C GLY A 94 -20.23 -9.45 -0.79
N ASN A 95 -20.28 -10.62 -0.15
CA ASN A 95 -19.60 -10.85 1.11
C ASN A 95 -18.09 -10.71 0.96
N ILE A 96 -17.47 -9.95 1.86
CA ILE A 96 -16.01 -9.90 2.01
C ILE A 96 -15.65 -10.69 3.28
N THR A 97 -14.64 -11.55 3.16
CA THR A 97 -14.17 -12.40 4.27
C THR A 97 -12.78 -12.00 4.72
N SER A 98 -12.36 -12.47 5.90
CA SER A 98 -10.98 -12.34 6.37
C SER A 98 -9.95 -12.86 5.36
N ASP A 99 -10.26 -13.95 4.69
CA ASP A 99 -9.38 -14.61 3.74
C ASP A 99 -9.18 -13.74 2.49
N MET A 100 -10.23 -13.01 2.07
CA MET A 100 -10.09 -12.02 1.00
C MET A 100 -9.13 -10.91 1.37
N ILE A 101 -9.12 -10.46 2.64
CA ILE A 101 -8.17 -9.44 3.12
C ILE A 101 -6.75 -9.99 3.15
N ASP A 102 -6.58 -11.23 3.63
CA ASP A 102 -5.27 -11.89 3.63
C ASP A 102 -4.73 -12.09 2.20
N GLU A 103 -5.61 -12.34 1.22
CA GLU A 103 -5.23 -12.40 -0.21
C GLU A 103 -4.85 -11.02 -0.78
N MET A 104 -5.57 -9.97 -0.39
CA MET A 104 -5.26 -8.59 -0.81
C MET A 104 -3.92 -8.12 -0.26
N LEU A 105 -3.59 -8.49 0.99
CA LEU A 105 -2.39 -8.06 1.71
C LEU A 105 -1.63 -9.27 2.28
N PRO A 106 -1.01 -10.13 1.45
CA PRO A 106 -0.50 -11.44 1.88
C PRO A 106 0.86 -11.40 2.59
N PHE A 107 1.39 -10.22 2.90
CA PHE A 107 2.72 -10.10 3.51
C PHE A 107 2.64 -10.31 5.02
N VAL A 108 3.55 -11.15 5.54
CA VAL A 108 3.59 -11.60 6.94
C VAL A 108 3.71 -10.43 7.92
N GLU A 109 4.42 -9.37 7.52
CA GLU A 109 4.57 -8.14 8.30
C GLU A 109 3.93 -6.94 7.59
N ASN A 110 2.60 -6.90 7.54
CA ASN A 110 1.88 -5.68 7.15
C ASN A 110 1.97 -4.63 8.27
N LYS A 111 3.09 -3.92 8.35
CA LYS A 111 3.27 -2.82 9.30
C LYS A 111 2.84 -1.50 8.68
N VAL A 112 2.00 -0.81 9.43
CA VAL A 112 1.55 0.54 9.14
C VAL A 112 2.40 1.49 9.98
N VAL A 113 3.20 2.34 9.34
CA VAL A 113 4.14 3.24 10.01
C VAL A 113 3.77 4.70 9.79
N LYS A 114 3.88 5.51 10.85
CA LYS A 114 3.70 6.96 10.79
C LYS A 114 5.05 7.61 10.51
N VAL A 115 5.16 8.34 9.40
CA VAL A 115 6.36 9.08 8.99
C VAL A 115 6.06 10.57 8.91
N LYS A 116 7.03 11.40 9.24
CA LYS A 116 6.93 12.87 9.13
C LYS A 116 7.92 13.31 8.05
N VAL A 117 7.41 13.99 7.02
CA VAL A 117 8.22 14.48 5.88
C VAL A 117 7.83 15.92 5.57
N ASN A 118 8.75 16.70 5.03
CA ASN A 118 8.46 18.04 4.55
C ASN A 118 7.81 18.02 3.15
N GLY A 119 7.34 19.17 2.66
CA GLY A 119 6.69 19.28 1.35
C GLY A 119 7.58 18.86 0.17
N TYR A 120 8.87 19.16 0.24
CA TYR A 120 9.84 18.77 -0.79
C TYR A 120 10.03 17.24 -0.84
N GLU A 121 10.24 16.59 0.31
CA GLU A 121 10.35 15.13 0.42
C GLU A 121 9.08 14.44 -0.08
N LEU A 122 7.91 14.97 0.28
CA LEU A 122 6.64 14.46 -0.23
C LEU A 122 6.56 14.56 -1.75
N LYS A 123 6.98 15.69 -2.34
CA LYS A 123 7.07 15.84 -3.80
C LYS A 123 7.94 14.74 -4.38
N GLN A 124 9.15 14.53 -3.84
CA GLN A 124 10.07 13.52 -4.37
C GLN A 124 9.50 12.09 -4.23
N ILE A 125 8.74 11.80 -3.17
CA ILE A 125 8.03 10.51 -3.01
C ILE A 125 6.96 10.34 -4.10
N MET A 126 6.16 11.38 -4.36
CA MET A 126 5.12 11.34 -5.39
C MET A 126 5.70 11.25 -6.80
N GLU A 127 6.74 12.04 -7.09
CA GLU A 127 7.48 11.97 -8.36
C GLU A 127 8.07 10.56 -8.56
N ARG A 128 8.66 9.97 -7.51
CA ARG A 128 9.18 8.60 -7.60
C ARG A 128 8.08 7.58 -7.91
N SER A 129 6.90 7.78 -7.33
CA SER A 129 5.76 6.90 -7.53
C SER A 129 5.33 6.80 -9.00
N VAL A 130 5.36 7.94 -9.71
CA VAL A 130 4.90 8.07 -11.10
C VAL A 130 6.02 8.05 -12.14
N ALA A 131 7.28 7.99 -11.70
CA ALA A 131 8.47 8.07 -12.56
C ALA A 131 8.48 7.00 -13.67
N LEU A 132 7.92 5.82 -13.39
CA LEU A 132 7.92 4.70 -14.33
C LEU A 132 6.60 4.57 -15.12
N LEU A 133 5.61 5.43 -14.92
CA LEU A 133 4.39 5.40 -15.73
C LEU A 133 4.72 5.60 -17.23
N PRO A 134 4.00 4.91 -18.13
CA PRO A 134 2.86 4.00 -17.89
C PRO A 134 3.25 2.52 -17.60
N LEU A 135 4.51 2.23 -17.28
CA LEU A 135 4.92 0.87 -16.94
C LEU A 135 4.28 0.42 -15.63
N ASN A 136 3.75 -0.80 -15.62
CA ASN A 136 3.10 -1.47 -14.49
C ASN A 136 4.12 -1.85 -13.40
N LYS A 137 4.55 -0.85 -12.60
CA LYS A 137 5.57 -0.99 -11.55
C LYS A 137 4.99 -0.82 -10.16
N GLY A 138 5.49 -1.61 -9.21
CA GLY A 138 5.00 -1.66 -7.82
C GLY A 138 5.03 -0.35 -7.04
N SER A 139 5.77 0.66 -7.51
CA SER A 139 5.99 1.94 -6.83
C SER A 139 4.83 2.93 -6.93
N PHE A 140 3.85 2.69 -7.82
CA PHE A 140 2.68 3.55 -7.93
C PHE A 140 1.93 3.60 -6.58
N LEU A 141 1.51 4.78 -6.15
CA LEU A 141 0.90 5.01 -4.85
C LEU A 141 -0.61 5.10 -4.98
N GLN A 142 -1.30 4.27 -4.22
CA GLN A 142 -2.71 4.42 -3.89
C GLN A 142 -2.82 5.35 -2.67
N LEU A 143 -3.82 6.23 -2.67
CA LEU A 143 -3.95 7.33 -1.71
C LEU A 143 -5.28 7.24 -0.96
N SER A 144 -5.31 7.71 0.29
CA SER A 144 -6.58 7.98 1.00
C SER A 144 -7.27 9.24 0.48
N GLU A 145 -8.58 9.38 0.72
CA GLU A 145 -9.42 10.49 0.22
C GLU A 145 -8.94 11.94 0.50
N ASN A 146 -8.00 12.15 1.42
CA ASN A 146 -7.52 13.47 1.83
C ASN A 146 -6.55 14.14 0.83
N ILE A 147 -6.00 13.37 -0.11
CA ILE A 147 -5.00 13.84 -1.06
C ILE A 147 -5.34 13.32 -2.46
N SER A 148 -5.18 14.18 -3.45
CA SER A 148 -5.29 13.87 -4.87
C SER A 148 -4.15 14.56 -5.60
N ILE A 149 -3.64 13.92 -6.65
CA ILE A 149 -2.52 14.40 -7.46
C ILE A 149 -2.92 14.34 -8.93
N ASP A 150 -2.49 15.35 -9.69
CA ASP A 150 -2.56 15.34 -11.14
C ASP A 150 -1.18 15.02 -11.71
N VAL A 151 -1.16 14.14 -12.72
CA VAL A 151 0.06 13.57 -13.29
C VAL A 151 0.09 13.80 -14.79
N ASP A 152 1.12 14.48 -15.27
CA ASP A 152 1.43 14.59 -16.69
C ASP A 152 2.62 13.68 -17.04
N VAL A 153 2.33 12.55 -17.68
CA VAL A 153 3.33 11.54 -18.06
C VAL A 153 4.30 12.01 -19.15
N ASN A 154 3.99 13.11 -19.82
CA ASN A 154 4.85 13.70 -20.86
C ASN A 154 5.96 14.58 -20.26
N GLN A 155 5.88 14.91 -18.97
CA GLN A 155 6.92 15.67 -18.27
C GLN A 155 8.10 14.79 -17.85
N GLN A 156 9.20 15.46 -17.49
CA GLN A 156 10.43 14.83 -17.01
C GLN A 156 10.16 13.90 -15.82
N ALA A 157 10.47 12.61 -16.00
CA ALA A 157 10.44 11.63 -14.92
C ALA A 157 11.63 11.83 -13.97
N GLN A 158 11.45 11.52 -12.69
CA GLN A 158 12.56 11.47 -11.75
C GLN A 158 13.51 10.31 -12.09
N ILE A 159 14.82 10.56 -12.11
CA ILE A 159 15.86 9.55 -12.31
C ILE A 159 16.70 9.46 -11.04
N ILE A 160 16.88 8.24 -10.55
CA ILE A 160 17.72 7.95 -9.39
C ILE A 160 18.92 7.11 -9.81
N ASP A 161 20.02 7.30 -9.11
CA ASP A 161 21.18 6.41 -9.13
C ASP A 161 20.97 5.33 -8.07
N GLU A 162 20.69 4.12 -8.55
CA GLU A 162 20.52 2.92 -7.71
C GLU A 162 21.86 2.25 -7.37
N THR A 163 22.99 2.76 -7.87
CA THR A 163 24.33 2.22 -7.60
C THR A 163 24.95 2.77 -6.30
N VAL A 164 24.36 3.83 -5.73
CA VAL A 164 24.80 4.48 -4.50
C VAL A 164 23.80 4.22 -3.38
N ILE A 165 24.29 4.01 -2.15
CA ILE A 165 23.45 3.79 -0.97
C ILE A 165 23.69 4.93 0.06
N PRO A 166 22.65 5.70 0.46
CA PRO A 166 21.28 5.66 -0.04
C PRO A 166 21.18 6.12 -1.51
N ASN A 167 20.18 5.60 -2.23
CA ASN A 167 19.92 5.99 -3.62
C ASN A 167 19.85 7.51 -3.75
N LYS A 168 20.49 8.05 -4.79
CA LYS A 168 20.58 9.50 -5.01
C LYS A 168 19.71 9.92 -6.17
N ILE A 169 18.94 10.99 -6.02
CA ILE A 169 18.23 11.61 -7.15
C ILE A 169 19.27 12.30 -8.03
N VAL A 170 19.36 11.87 -9.30
CA VAL A 170 20.24 12.45 -10.31
C VAL A 170 19.49 13.51 -11.11
N VAL A 171 18.22 13.24 -11.40
CA VAL A 171 17.33 14.16 -12.11
C VAL A 171 16.02 14.24 -11.34
N GLU A 172 15.62 15.46 -10.98
CA GLU A 172 14.32 15.69 -10.35
C GLU A 172 13.17 15.46 -11.32
N GLY A 173 12.05 14.96 -10.79
CA GLY A 173 10.81 14.80 -11.54
C GLY A 173 9.99 16.09 -11.59
N ASN A 174 9.20 16.20 -12.66
CA ASN A 174 8.22 17.25 -12.87
C ASN A 174 6.87 16.71 -13.39
N ARG A 175 6.55 15.44 -13.11
CA ARG A 175 5.31 14.81 -13.56
C ARG A 175 4.12 15.18 -12.69
N ILE A 176 4.35 15.55 -11.43
CA ILE A 176 3.27 16.00 -10.55
C ILE A 176 2.99 17.47 -10.83
N THR A 177 1.88 17.74 -11.51
CA THR A 177 1.49 19.10 -11.90
C THR A 177 0.73 19.81 -10.79
N ASP A 178 -0.16 19.09 -10.11
CA ASP A 178 -0.98 19.62 -9.03
C ASP A 178 -1.14 18.63 -7.87
N THR A 179 -1.39 19.17 -6.68
CA THR A 179 -1.71 18.38 -5.49
C THR A 179 -2.85 19.06 -4.73
N ILE A 180 -3.98 18.37 -4.66
CA ILE A 180 -5.20 18.85 -4.05
C ILE A 180 -5.35 18.19 -2.69
N TRP A 181 -5.43 19.01 -1.65
CA TRP A 181 -5.67 18.58 -0.28
C TRP A 181 -7.13 18.79 0.09
N ARG A 182 -7.82 17.72 0.43
CA ARG A 182 -9.17 17.80 1.00
C ARG A 182 -9.04 17.98 2.50
N SER A 183 -9.17 19.23 2.95
CA SER A 183 -9.14 19.59 4.37
C SER A 183 -10.29 18.91 5.13
N LEU A 184 -9.96 18.12 6.15
CA LEU A 184 -10.91 17.68 7.19
C LEU A 184 -11.15 18.76 8.27
N ARG A 185 -10.40 19.87 8.26
CA ARG A 185 -10.53 20.98 9.22
C ARG A 185 -11.08 22.23 8.53
N GLN A 186 -12.39 22.25 8.33
CA GLN A 186 -13.10 23.42 7.79
C GLN A 186 -13.19 24.64 8.75
N SER A 187 -12.65 24.58 9.97
CA SER A 187 -12.71 25.72 10.91
C SER A 187 -11.45 26.60 10.98
N ALA A 188 -10.30 26.21 10.42
CA ALA A 188 -9.07 27.01 10.53
C ALA A 188 -8.41 27.41 9.20
N TYR A 189 -8.82 26.84 8.06
CA TYR A 189 -8.17 27.05 6.76
C TYR A 189 -8.98 27.92 5.78
N ARG A 190 -9.93 28.73 6.27
CA ARG A 190 -10.55 29.81 5.49
C ARG A 190 -9.66 31.06 5.49
N TYR A 191 -8.51 31.00 4.82
CA TYR A 191 -7.83 32.23 4.39
C TYR A 191 -6.86 32.05 3.21
N ALA A 192 -6.36 30.85 2.93
CA ALA A 192 -5.41 30.65 1.84
C ALA A 192 -6.06 29.99 0.63
N ARG A 193 -6.88 30.75 -0.11
CA ARG A 193 -7.35 30.35 -1.44
C ARG A 193 -6.97 31.42 -2.46
N SER A 194 -5.80 31.25 -3.09
CA SER A 194 -5.55 31.71 -4.46
C SER A 194 -4.38 30.90 -5.04
N ASN A 195 -4.67 30.02 -6.00
CA ASN A 195 -3.77 29.54 -7.06
C ASN A 195 -2.28 29.40 -6.71
N ARG A 196 -1.91 28.51 -5.78
CA ARG A 196 -0.52 28.02 -5.71
C ARG A 196 -0.51 26.52 -5.50
N SER A 197 0.34 25.84 -6.26
CA SER A 197 0.67 24.44 -6.06
C SER A 197 1.14 24.24 -4.61
N CYS A 198 0.36 23.50 -3.84
CA CYS A 198 0.51 23.36 -2.38
C CYS A 198 1.74 22.53 -1.94
N ILE A 199 2.66 22.23 -2.84
CA ILE A 199 3.85 21.42 -2.58
C ILE A 199 4.93 22.25 -1.85
N GLN A 200 4.85 23.58 -1.89
CA GLN A 200 5.84 24.50 -1.31
C GLN A 200 5.59 24.91 0.15
N THR A 201 4.78 24.18 0.92
CA THR A 201 4.64 24.49 2.35
C THR A 201 5.75 23.78 3.14
N ASP A 202 6.64 24.54 3.77
CA ASP A 202 7.69 24.07 4.69
C ASP A 202 7.15 23.39 5.97
N GLU A 203 5.82 23.37 6.15
CA GLU A 203 5.20 22.67 7.28
C GLU A 203 5.31 21.15 7.10
N PRO A 204 5.84 20.44 8.11
CA PRO A 204 6.03 19.01 8.01
C PRO A 204 4.69 18.28 8.12
N ARG A 205 4.42 17.43 7.13
CA ARG A 205 3.20 16.60 7.05
C ARG A 205 3.49 15.20 7.53
N CYS A 206 2.48 14.58 8.14
CA CYS A 206 2.60 13.26 8.71
C CYS A 206 1.77 12.24 7.93
N PHE A 207 2.43 11.21 7.43
CA PHE A 207 1.81 10.20 6.59
C PHE A 207 1.85 8.85 7.25
N ILE A 208 0.95 8.00 6.79
CA ILE A 208 0.96 6.60 7.12
C ILE A 208 1.37 5.81 5.89
N LEU A 209 2.48 5.10 5.98
CA LEU A 209 2.99 4.21 4.94
C LEU A 209 2.76 2.77 5.38
N GLN A 210 2.31 1.92 4.45
CA GLN A 210 2.47 0.48 4.61
C GLN A 210 3.83 0.08 4.05
N LEU A 211 4.70 -0.45 4.91
CA LEU A 211 5.98 -1.03 4.51
C LEU A 211 5.81 -2.55 4.42
N ASN A 212 6.18 -3.11 3.27
CA ASN A 212 6.39 -4.54 3.14
C ASN A 212 7.87 -4.81 3.36
N GLN A 213 8.21 -5.51 4.45
CA GLN A 213 9.54 -6.10 4.57
C GLN A 213 9.55 -7.39 3.74
N TYR A 214 10.44 -7.45 2.76
CA TYR A 214 10.75 -8.66 1.98
C TYR A 214 11.68 -9.58 2.77
#